data_AF-A0A7V9N992-F1
#
_entry.id   AF-A0A7V9N992-F1
#
_cell.length_a   1.000
_cell.length_b   1.000
_cell.length_c   1.000
_cell.angle_alpha   90.00
_cell.angle_beta   90.00
_cell.angle_gamma   90.00
#
_symmetry.space_group_name_H-M   'P 1'
#
loop_
_entity.id
_entity.type
_entity.pdbx_description
1 polymer ?
#
loop_
_entity_poly.entity_id
_entity_poly.type
_entity_poly.pdbx_seq_one_letter_code
_entity_poly.pdbx_strand_id
1 'polypeptide(L)' 'MKSYPTENIRNVVLVGHGGSGKTSLAEALLHRSGATTRMGKTTEGNTVT' A
#
# COMPACT_ATOMS: atom_id res chain seq x y z
N MET A 1 6.15 3.89 22.32
CA MET A 1 6.54 3.48 20.95
C MET A 1 6.50 1.95 20.89
N LYS A 2 5.83 1.34 19.91
CA LYS A 2 5.87 -0.12 19.76
C LYS A 2 7.26 -0.54 19.28
N SER A 3 7.89 -1.49 19.96
CA SER A 3 9.18 -2.06 19.55
C SER A 3 8.93 -3.30 18.70
N TYR A 4 9.59 -3.39 17.56
CA TYR A 4 9.50 -4.52 16.64
C TYR A 4 10.90 -5.13 16.46
N PRO A 5 11.05 -6.47 16.59
CA PRO A 5 12.30 -7.14 16.26
C PRO A 5 12.72 -6.85 14.81
N THR A 6 14.01 -6.63 14.57
CA THR A 6 14.52 -6.23 13.25
C THR A 6 14.17 -7.26 12.17
N GLU A 7 14.15 -8.55 12.52
CA GLU A 7 13.76 -9.66 11.64
C GLU A 7 12.31 -9.58 11.14
N ASN A 8 11.46 -8.78 11.79
CA ASN A 8 10.05 -8.56 11.42
C ASN A 8 9.83 -7.29 10.59
N ILE A 9 10.86 -6.46 10.38
CA ILE A 9 10.77 -5.26 9.55
C ILE A 9 11.02 -5.63 8.07
N ARG A 10 10.19 -5.08 7.17
CA ARG A 10 10.30 -5.28 5.73
C ARG A 10 10.30 -3.92 5.04
N ASN A 11 11.42 -3.55 4.44
CA ASN A 11 11.54 -2.36 3.59
C ASN A 11 11.23 -2.77 2.15
N VAL A 12 10.20 -2.17 1.55
CA VAL A 12 9.70 -2.57 0.23
C VAL A 12 9.42 -1.32 -0.61
N VAL A 13 9.64 -1.40 -1.91
CA VAL A 13 9.32 -0.36 -2.89
C VAL A 13 8.58 -0.98 -4.07
N LEU A 14 7.57 -0.27 -4.60
CA LEU A 14 6.86 -0.67 -5.82
C LEU A 14 7.40 0.14 -7.00
N VAL A 15 7.98 -0.56 -8.00
CA VAL A 15 8.59 0.05 -9.19
C VAL A 15 7.99 -0.57 -10.45
N GLY A 16 7.80 0.25 -11.49
CA GLY A 16 7.18 -0.16 -12.75
C GLY A 16 6.80 1.03 -13.61
N HIS A 17 6.51 0.79 -14.89
CA HIS A 17 6.15 1.81 -15.87
C HIS A 17 4.85 2.57 -15.52
N GLY A 18 4.58 3.70 -16.19
CA GLY A 18 3.30 4.39 -16.07
C GLY A 18 2.13 3.44 -16.34
N GLY A 19 1.07 3.50 -15.52
CA GLY A 19 -0.08 2.62 -15.67
C GLY A 19 0.10 1.16 -15.22
N SER A 20 1.29 0.75 -14.74
CA SER A 20 1.56 -0.63 -14.31
C SER A 20 0.84 -1.07 -13.01
N GLY A 21 -0.09 -0.28 -12.48
CA GLY A 21 -0.90 -0.64 -11.32
C GLY A 21 -0.23 -0.47 -9.94
N LYS A 22 0.91 0.21 -9.83
CA LYS A 22 1.64 0.40 -8.54
C LYS A 22 0.73 0.93 -7.42
N THR A 23 0.00 2.02 -7.69
CA THR A 23 -0.89 2.65 -6.71
C THR A 23 -2.06 1.74 -6.35
N SER A 24 -2.64 1.04 -7.32
CA SER A 24 -3.73 0.08 -7.07
C SER A 24 -3.28 -1.10 -6.20
N LEU A 25 -2.05 -1.59 -6.40
CA LEU A 25 -1.47 -2.63 -5.55
C LEU A 25 -1.24 -2.14 -4.12
N ALA A 26 -0.67 -0.94 -3.94
CA ALA A 26 -0.49 -0.35 -2.62
C ALA A 26 -1.83 -0.23 -1.87
N GLU A 27 -2.87 0.26 -2.55
CA GLU A 27 -4.21 0.38 -1.99
C GLU A 27 -4.79 -0.97 -1.56
N ALA A 28 -4.63 -2.02 -2.38
CA ALA A 28 -5.07 -3.37 -2.05
C ALA A 28 -4.33 -3.94 -0.82
N LEU A 29 -3.02 -3.69 -0.69
CA LEU A 29 -2.23 -4.11 0.46
C LEU A 29 -2.67 -3.41 1.75
N LEU A 30 -2.93 -2.10 1.67
CA LEU A 30 -3.44 -1.32 2.81
C LEU A 30 -4.81 -1.80 3.26
N HIS A 31 -5.72 -2.04 2.32
CA HIS A 31 -7.03 -2.58 2.66
C HIS A 31 -6.94 -3.99 3.25
N ARG A 32 -6.12 -4.87 2.65
CA ARG A 32 -5.93 -6.26 3.12
C ARG A 32 -5.29 -6.33 4.50
N SER A 33 -4.38 -5.40 4.82
CA SER A 33 -3.76 -5.31 6.15
C SER A 33 -4.68 -4.71 7.22
N GLY A 34 -5.86 -4.21 6.84
CA GLY A 34 -6.78 -3.49 7.73
C GLY A 34 -6.33 -2.07 8.07
N ALA A 35 -5.29 -1.56 7.41
CA ALA A 35 -4.84 -0.17 7.57
C ALA A 35 -5.87 0.83 7.02
N THR A 36 -6.70 0.41 6.06
CA THR A 36 -7.85 1.16 5.56
C THR A 36 -9.13 0.32 5.60
N THR A 37 -10.25 0.95 5.93
CA THR A 37 -11.57 0.29 6.04
C THR A 37 -12.22 0.04 4.67
N ARG A 38 -11.76 0.75 3.64
CA ARG A 38 -12.29 0.72 2.27
C ARG A 38 -11.12 0.72 1.29
N MET A 39 -11.32 0.06 0.16
CA MET A 39 -10.42 0.11 -0.99
C MET A 39 -10.75 1.30 -1.89
N GLY A 40 -9.81 2.23 -2.05
CA GLY A 40 -9.88 3.33 -3.01
C GLY A 40 -9.65 2.89 -4.45
N LYS A 41 -9.91 3.81 -5.38
CA LYS A 41 -9.66 3.65 -6.83
C LYS A 41 -8.85 4.82 -7.36
N THR A 42 -7.85 4.49 -8.17
CA THR A 42 -6.97 5.48 -8.82
C THR A 42 -7.76 6.44 -9.73
N THR A 43 -8.79 5.93 -10.42
CA THR A 43 -9.66 6.72 -11.30
C THR A 43 -10.52 7.74 -10.55
N GLU A 44 -10.78 7.50 -9.25
CA GLU A 44 -11.56 8.40 -8.38
C GLU A 44 -10.65 9.33 -7.56
N GLY A 45 -9.32 9.22 -7.71
CA GLY A 45 -8.35 10.05 -6.99
C GLY A 45 -8.37 9.89 -5.47
N ASN A 46 -8.92 8.78 -4.96
CA ASN A 46 -9.17 8.57 -3.53
C ASN A 46 -8.33 7.43 -2.92
N THR A 47 -7.20 7.09 -3.55
CA THR A 47 -6.19 6.18 -3.01
C THR A 47 -5.29 6.88 -2.01
N VAL A 48 -4.67 6.12 -1.11
CA VAL A 48 -3.64 6.62 -0.20
C VAL A 48 -2.37 6.97 -1.01
N THR A 49 -1.81 8.17 -0.79
CA THR A 49 -0.57 8.67 -1.42
C THR A 49 0.48 9.02 -0.39
#